data_AF-A0A2L2XYE0-F1
#
_entry.id   AF-A0A2L2XYE0-F1
#
_cell.length_a   1.000
_cell.length_b   1.000
_cell.length_c   1.000
_cell.angle_alpha   90.00
_cell.angle_beta   90.00
_cell.angle_gamma   90.00
#
_symmetry.space_group_name_H-M   'P 1'
#
loop_
_entity.id
_entity.type
_entity.pdbx_description
1 polymer ?
#
loop_
_entity_poly.entity_id
_entity_poly.type
_entity_poly.pdbx_seq_one_letter_code
_entity_poly.pdbx_strand_id
1 'polypeptide(L)'
;GETKVTCDGASITIIGKSTTDELNGRYTWSKLTNHSDREGYIVFISHDFEAECEVIIERHEGESEPTHPRLEKFDIKKFKDAKVEMTGLGYLTWALGEMTTLLSGIFQRVIGNALEGPIREALERQMREINIE
;
A
#
# COMPACT_ATOMS: atom_id res chain seq x y z
N GLY A 1 -0.91 9.77 12.71
CA GLY A 1 -0.68 9.59 14.17
C GLY A 1 0.60 10.31 14.56
N GLU A 2 1.26 9.88 15.63
CA GLU A 2 2.61 10.35 15.97
C GLU A 2 3.58 10.07 14.81
N THR A 3 4.46 11.03 14.53
CA THR A 3 5.39 10.99 13.41
C THR A 3 6.78 11.24 13.95
N LYS A 4 7.71 10.36 13.62
CA LYS A 4 9.13 10.52 13.91
C LYS A 4 9.81 11.13 12.69
N VAL A 5 10.43 12.29 12.87
CA VAL A 5 11.23 12.95 11.84
C VAL A 5 12.70 12.88 12.23
N THR A 6 13.54 12.41 11.32
CA THR A 6 15.00 12.37 11.47
C THR A 6 15.63 13.13 10.32
N CYS A 7 16.63 13.95 10.60
CA CYS A 7 17.37 14.69 9.57
C CYS A 7 18.84 14.28 9.64
N ASP A 8 19.42 13.89 8.51
CA ASP A 8 20.84 13.50 8.39
C ASP A 8 21.63 14.43 7.44
N GLY A 9 21.36 15.73 7.52
CA GLY A 9 22.05 16.75 6.74
C GLY A 9 21.59 16.81 5.27
N ALA A 10 21.71 15.71 4.53
CA ALA A 10 21.31 15.62 3.13
C ALA A 10 19.92 14.99 2.93
N SER A 11 19.38 14.26 3.91
CA SER A 11 18.05 13.66 3.83
C SER A 11 17.20 13.94 5.07
N ILE A 12 15.88 13.94 4.84
CA ILE A 12 14.85 13.97 5.86
C ILE A 12 14.08 12.66 5.76
N THR A 13 14.10 11.87 6.83
CA THR A 13 13.31 10.65 6.97
C THR A 13 12.11 10.91 7.87
N ILE A 14 10.92 10.66 7.35
CA ILE A 14 9.64 10.81 8.05
C ILE A 14 9.03 9.43 8.21
N ILE A 15 8.95 8.94 9.44
CA ILE A 15 8.30 7.67 9.77
C ILE A 15 6.99 8.02 10.48
N GLY A 16 5.87 7.65 9.86
CA GLY A 16 4.54 8.02 10.33
C GLY A 16 3.56 6.87 10.26
N LYS A 17 2.63 6.86 11.21
CA LYS A 17 1.48 5.96 11.20
C LYS A 17 0.30 6.60 10.48
N SER A 18 -0.17 5.94 9.43
CA SER A 18 -1.38 6.27 8.67
C SER A 18 -2.52 5.37 9.11
N THR A 19 -3.66 5.95 9.47
CA THR A 19 -4.84 5.22 9.94
C THR A 19 -6.09 5.76 9.26
N THR A 20 -7.01 4.87 8.91
CA THR A 20 -8.34 5.24 8.44
C THR A 20 -9.39 4.31 9.02
N ASP A 21 -10.57 4.86 9.32
CA ASP A 21 -11.70 4.10 9.87
C ASP A 21 -12.22 3.09 8.85
N GLU A 22 -12.25 3.46 7.57
CA GLU A 22 -12.59 2.59 6.45
C GLU A 22 -11.57 2.80 5.32
N LEU A 23 -11.10 1.69 4.74
CA LEU A 23 -10.35 1.68 3.49
C LEU A 23 -11.12 0.85 2.48
N ASN A 24 -11.59 1.50 1.42
CA ASN A 24 -12.26 0.86 0.30
C ASN A 24 -11.47 1.09 -1.00
N GLY A 25 -11.47 0.09 -1.87
CA GLY A 25 -10.72 0.15 -3.11
C GLY A 25 -11.10 -0.98 -4.06
N ARG A 26 -10.96 -0.70 -5.36
CA ARG A 26 -11.12 -1.70 -6.41
C ARG A 26 -10.01 -1.53 -7.43
N TYR A 27 -9.38 -2.62 -7.81
CA TYR A 27 -8.44 -2.62 -8.93
C TYR A 27 -8.57 -3.89 -9.77
N THR A 28 -8.16 -3.79 -11.02
CA THR A 28 -8.10 -4.91 -11.96
C THR A 28 -6.65 -5.37 -12.02
N TRP A 29 -6.42 -6.68 -12.01
CA TRP A 29 -5.11 -7.26 -12.21
C TRP A 29 -5.11 -8.10 -13.48
N SER A 30 -3.99 -8.07 -14.19
CA SER A 30 -3.71 -8.98 -15.28
C SER A 30 -2.34 -9.60 -15.08
N LYS A 31 -2.23 -10.91 -15.32
CA LYS A 31 -0.97 -11.63 -15.28
C LYS A 31 -0.81 -12.38 -16.59
N LEU A 32 0.18 -11.95 -17.36
CA LEU A 32 0.69 -12.70 -18.50
C LEU A 32 1.31 -14.00 -17.96
N THR A 33 0.78 -15.15 -18.39
CA THR A 33 1.42 -16.44 -18.16
C THR A 33 1.66 -17.12 -19.49
N ASN A 34 2.64 -18.02 -19.57
CA ASN A 34 3.03 -18.69 -20.82
C ASN A 34 1.90 -19.47 -21.52
N HIS A 35 0.76 -19.70 -20.85
CA HIS A 35 -0.33 -20.53 -21.36
C HIS A 35 -1.70 -19.83 -21.43
N SER A 36 -1.90 -18.72 -20.72
CA SER A 36 -3.16 -17.94 -20.78
C SER A 36 -2.99 -16.60 -20.07
N ASP A 37 -3.53 -15.54 -20.65
CA ASP A 37 -3.70 -14.29 -19.93
C ASP A 37 -4.73 -14.50 -18.83
N ARG A 38 -4.32 -14.23 -17.59
CA ARG A 38 -5.24 -14.25 -16.45
C ARG A 38 -5.59 -12.83 -16.11
N GLU A 39 -6.87 -12.52 -16.13
CA GLU A 39 -7.40 -11.25 -15.66
C GLU A 39 -8.39 -11.48 -14.52
N GLY A 40 -8.51 -10.47 -13.68
CA GLY A 40 -9.45 -10.47 -12.58
C GLY A 40 -9.52 -9.10 -11.95
N TYR A 41 -10.39 -8.98 -10.96
CA TYR A 41 -10.48 -7.78 -10.15
C TYR A 41 -10.42 -8.14 -8.68
N ILE A 42 -9.99 -7.15 -7.90
CA ILE A 42 -9.91 -7.21 -6.46
C ILE A 42 -10.73 -6.03 -5.93
N VAL A 43 -11.80 -6.34 -5.20
CA VAL A 43 -12.52 -5.36 -4.36
C VAL A 43 -12.05 -5.58 -2.94
N PHE A 44 -11.59 -4.53 -2.28
CA PHE A 44 -11.15 -4.54 -0.90
C PHE A 44 -11.93 -3.50 -0.11
N ILE A 45 -12.53 -3.93 0.99
CA ILE A 45 -13.15 -3.04 1.98
C ILE A 45 -12.66 -3.52 3.33
N SER A 46 -12.05 -2.64 4.13
CA SER A 46 -11.68 -2.95 5.50
C SER A 46 -11.98 -1.80 6.43
N HIS A 47 -12.15 -2.13 7.71
CA HIS A 47 -12.29 -1.16 8.78
C HIS A 47 -11.03 -1.14 9.65
N ASP A 48 -10.82 -0.05 10.39
CA ASP A 48 -9.72 0.07 11.36
C ASP A 48 -8.35 -0.28 10.71
N PHE A 49 -8.10 0.33 9.55
CA PHE A 49 -6.90 0.12 8.76
C PHE A 49 -5.75 0.97 9.30
N GLU A 50 -4.57 0.36 9.37
CA GLU A 50 -3.34 0.98 9.84
C GLU A 50 -2.15 0.53 9.01
N ALA A 51 -1.37 1.51 8.57
CA ALA A 51 -0.09 1.30 7.92
C ALA A 51 0.99 2.20 8.53
N GLU A 52 2.22 1.70 8.52
CA GLU A 52 3.42 2.48 8.78
C GLU A 52 4.02 2.89 7.43
N CYS A 53 4.26 4.18 7.28
CA CYS A 53 4.90 4.75 6.11
C CYS A 53 6.25 5.32 6.50
N GLU A 54 7.27 5.07 5.68
CA GLU A 54 8.57 5.72 5.75
C GLU A 54 8.77 6.51 4.45
N VAL A 55 8.90 7.82 4.60
CA VAL A 55 9.11 8.76 3.50
C VAL A 55 10.50 9.34 3.64
N ILE A 56 11.26 9.32 2.55
CA ILE A 56 12.58 9.93 2.48
C ILE A 56 12.51 11.10 1.51
N ILE A 57 13.06 12.23 1.93
CA ILE A 57 13.26 13.42 1.10
C ILE A 57 14.77 13.61 1.02
N GLU A 58 15.36 13.39 -0.15
CA GLU A 58 16.78 13.59 -0.38
C GLU A 58 17.01 14.93 -1.07
N ARG A 59 17.90 15.74 -0.52
CA ARG A 59 18.27 17.00 -1.15
C ARG A 59 19.32 16.74 -2.24
N HIS A 60 18.97 17.03 -3.48
CA HIS A 60 19.92 16.99 -4.58
C HIS A 60 20.62 18.35 -4.70
N GLU A 61 21.88 18.42 -4.25
CA GLU A 61 22.69 19.63 -4.41
C GLU A 61 23.04 19.87 -5.88
N GLY A 62 22.61 21.00 -6.43
CA GLY A 62 22.98 21.45 -7.78
C GLY A 62 21.98 21.11 -8.90
N GLU A 63 20.84 20.49 -8.57
CA GLU A 63 19.80 20.21 -9.56
C GLU A 63 18.76 21.33 -9.66
N SER A 64 18.32 21.59 -10.89
CA SER A 64 17.28 22.57 -11.22
C SER A 64 15.87 22.00 -11.07
N GLU A 65 15.77 20.72 -10.69
CA GLU A 65 14.51 20.00 -10.56
C GLU A 65 14.02 20.05 -9.11
N PRO A 66 12.70 20.16 -8.90
CA PRO A 66 12.11 20.17 -7.56
C PRO A 66 12.39 18.85 -6.84
N THR A 67 12.67 18.93 -5.54
CA THR A 67 12.86 17.72 -4.73
C THR A 67 11.51 17.06 -4.49
N HIS A 68 11.42 15.77 -4.79
CA HIS A 68 10.21 14.98 -4.58
C HIS A 68 10.40 13.98 -3.43
N PRO A 69 9.44 13.88 -2.49
CA PRO A 69 9.43 12.82 -1.51
C PRO A 69 9.35 11.43 -2.17
N ARG A 70 10.00 10.44 -1.57
CA ARG A 70 9.94 9.04 -2.00
C ARG A 70 9.43 8.17 -0.86
N LEU A 71 8.49 7.26 -1.17
CA LEU A 71 8.05 6.24 -0.22
C LEU A 71 9.09 5.12 -0.19
N GLU A 72 9.85 5.02 0.90
CA GLU A 72 10.81 3.93 1.10
C GLU A 72 10.06 2.68 1.57
N LYS A 73 9.21 2.83 2.59
CA LYS A 73 8.53 1.72 3.25
C LYS A 73 7.04 1.97 3.36
N PHE A 74 6.25 0.92 3.11
CA PHE A 74 4.81 0.91 3.35
C PHE A 74 4.43 -0.46 3.90
N ASP A 75 4.22 -0.53 5.21
CA ASP A 75 3.85 -1.77 5.90
C ASP A 75 2.42 -1.67 6.42
N ILE A 76 1.53 -2.53 5.91
CA ILE A 76 0.20 -2.70 6.50
C ILE A 76 0.36 -3.40 7.85
N LYS A 77 0.04 -2.71 8.95
CA LYS A 77 0.17 -3.26 10.31
C LYS A 77 -1.11 -3.94 10.77
N LYS A 78 -2.28 -3.40 10.38
CA LYS A 78 -3.57 -3.88 10.87
C LYS A 78 -4.69 -3.51 9.91
N PHE A 79 -5.69 -4.38 9.86
CA PHE A 79 -7.00 -4.13 9.27
C PHE A 79 -8.01 -5.08 9.95
N LYS A 80 -9.29 -4.71 9.92
CA LYS A 80 -10.41 -5.50 10.42
C LYS A 80 -11.51 -5.61 9.38
N ASP A 81 -12.34 -6.64 9.51
CA ASP A 81 -13.55 -6.85 8.71
C ASP A 81 -13.30 -6.71 7.21
N ALA A 82 -12.15 -7.25 6.77
CA ALA A 82 -11.74 -7.17 5.39
C ALA A 82 -12.67 -8.02 4.52
N LYS A 83 -13.34 -7.39 3.57
CA LYS A 83 -14.07 -8.05 2.49
C LYS A 83 -13.20 -8.00 1.26
N VAL A 84 -12.82 -9.18 0.77
CA VAL A 84 -11.99 -9.29 -0.43
C VAL A 84 -12.68 -10.17 -1.45
N GLU A 85 -13.07 -9.56 -2.56
CA GLU A 85 -13.56 -10.29 -3.73
C GLU A 85 -12.42 -10.36 -4.74
N MET A 86 -11.90 -11.57 -5.00
CA MET A 86 -10.82 -11.80 -5.97
C MET A 86 -11.33 -12.73 -7.08
N THR A 87 -11.35 -12.25 -8.32
CA THR A 87 -11.66 -13.09 -9.49
C THR A 87 -10.37 -13.48 -10.22
N GLY A 88 -10.39 -14.58 -10.98
CA GLY A 88 -9.26 -15.04 -11.81
C GLY A 88 -8.10 -15.75 -11.08
N LEU A 89 -8.07 -15.70 -9.75
CA LEU A 89 -7.14 -16.47 -8.91
C LEU A 89 -7.84 -17.77 -8.47
N GLY A 90 -7.52 -18.89 -9.12
CA GLY A 90 -8.11 -20.20 -8.80
C GLY A 90 -8.09 -20.52 -7.29
N TYR A 91 -9.17 -21.16 -6.82
CA TYR A 91 -9.48 -21.57 -5.44
C TYR A 91 -9.80 -20.47 -4.39
N LEU A 92 -9.64 -19.18 -4.69
CA LEU A 92 -9.93 -18.09 -3.73
C LEU A 92 -11.07 -17.16 -4.18
N THR A 93 -12.02 -17.69 -4.94
CA THR A 93 -13.07 -16.90 -5.62
C THR A 93 -14.07 -16.19 -4.70
N TRP A 94 -14.07 -16.41 -3.39
CA TRP A 94 -15.00 -15.78 -2.45
C TRP A 94 -14.50 -15.88 -1.00
N ALA A 95 -13.59 -15.01 -0.58
CA ALA A 95 -13.40 -14.76 0.86
C ALA A 95 -14.38 -13.67 1.33
N LEU A 96 -15.69 -13.95 1.17
CA LEU A 96 -16.79 -13.15 1.72
C LEU A 96 -17.02 -13.58 3.17
N GLY A 97 -16.08 -13.26 4.04
CA GLY A 97 -16.22 -13.46 5.48
C GLY A 97 -15.84 -12.19 6.21
N GLU A 98 -16.44 -11.93 7.36
CA GLU A 98 -15.89 -11.00 8.36
C GLU A 98 -14.52 -11.54 8.77
N MET A 99 -13.48 -11.14 8.03
CA MET A 99 -12.12 -11.54 8.32
C MET A 99 -11.63 -10.67 9.47
N THR A 100 -12.07 -11.06 10.66
CA THR A 100 -11.34 -10.75 11.88
C THR A 100 -9.92 -11.28 11.72
N THR A 101 -8.96 -10.63 12.37
CA THR A 101 -7.49 -10.78 12.26
C THR A 101 -6.95 -12.23 12.44
N LEU A 102 -7.83 -13.23 12.61
CA LEU A 102 -7.58 -14.62 12.98
C LEU A 102 -7.43 -15.62 11.80
N LEU A 103 -7.77 -15.26 10.56
CA LEU A 103 -7.49 -16.15 9.42
C LEU A 103 -6.01 -16.09 9.05
N SER A 104 -5.35 -17.26 9.17
CA SER A 104 -3.91 -17.57 9.11
C SER A 104 -2.99 -16.52 8.46
N GLY A 105 -1.78 -16.34 9.01
CA GLY A 105 -0.77 -15.41 8.47
C GLY A 105 -0.44 -15.58 6.97
N ILE A 106 -0.78 -16.71 6.35
CA ILE A 106 -0.71 -16.92 4.90
C ILE A 106 -1.70 -16.00 4.16
N PHE A 107 -2.94 -15.94 4.64
CA PHE A 107 -3.99 -15.16 4.02
C PHE A 107 -3.78 -13.66 4.20
N GLN A 108 -3.33 -13.23 5.39
CA GLN A 108 -2.87 -11.85 5.62
C GLN A 108 -1.70 -11.48 4.70
N ARG A 109 -0.75 -12.40 4.47
CA ARG A 109 0.38 -12.14 3.56
C ARG A 109 -0.08 -12.03 2.11
N VAL A 110 -1.04 -12.85 1.66
CA VAL A 110 -1.56 -12.78 0.29
C VAL A 110 -2.33 -11.47 0.06
N ILE A 111 -3.22 -11.09 0.97
CA ILE A 111 -3.91 -9.79 0.89
C ILE A 111 -2.94 -8.64 1.02
N GLY A 112 -2.03 -8.69 2.01
CA GLY A 112 -1.02 -7.67 2.24
C GLY A 112 -0.22 -7.42 0.97
N ASN A 113 0.31 -8.48 0.35
CA ASN A 113 1.04 -8.37 -0.91
C ASN A 113 0.16 -7.86 -2.07
N ALA A 114 -1.11 -8.28 -2.13
CA ALA A 114 -2.03 -7.85 -3.17
C ALA A 114 -2.41 -6.37 -3.02
N LEU A 115 -2.51 -5.84 -1.81
CA LEU A 115 -2.90 -4.45 -1.56
C LEU A 115 -1.71 -3.51 -1.50
N GLU A 116 -0.57 -3.98 -1.01
CA GLU A 116 0.63 -3.16 -0.83
C GLU A 116 1.05 -2.52 -2.14
N GLY A 117 1.12 -3.29 -3.23
CA GLY A 117 1.52 -2.78 -4.54
C GLY A 117 0.65 -1.61 -5.02
N PRO A 118 -0.68 -1.79 -5.18
CA PRO A 118 -1.58 -0.72 -5.61
C PRO A 118 -1.61 0.49 -4.69
N ILE A 119 -1.56 0.29 -3.37
CA ILE A 119 -1.58 1.42 -2.41
C ILE A 119 -0.24 2.16 -2.44
N ARG A 120 0.88 1.45 -2.48
CA ARG A 120 2.22 2.02 -2.65
C ARG A 120 2.29 2.84 -3.93
N GLU A 121 1.82 2.31 -5.05
CA GLU A 121 1.81 3.03 -6.33
C GLU A 121 0.96 4.31 -6.25
N ALA A 122 -0.22 4.25 -5.64
CA ALA A 122 -1.07 5.41 -5.45
C ALA A 122 -0.40 6.49 -4.56
N LEU A 123 0.27 6.08 -3.48
CA LEU A 123 1.01 6.98 -2.59
C LEU A 123 2.22 7.60 -3.30
N GLU A 124 3.02 6.80 -4.01
CA GLU A 124 4.17 7.27 -4.79
C GLU A 124 3.74 8.26 -5.87
N ARG A 125 2.59 8.04 -6.53
CA ARG A 125 2.04 9.00 -7.49
C ARG A 125 1.72 10.34 -6.83
N GLN A 126 1.09 10.31 -5.65
CA GLN A 126 0.79 11.53 -4.90
C GLN A 126 2.07 12.24 -4.42
N MET A 127 3.11 11.50 -4.06
CA MET A 127 4.38 12.10 -3.66
C MET A 127 5.10 12.81 -4.81
N ARG A 128 5.01 12.29 -6.04
CA ARG A 128 5.56 12.96 -7.24
C ARG A 128 4.89 14.29 -7.55
N GLU A 129 3.67 14.51 -7.07
CA GLU A 129 2.96 15.79 -7.21
C GLU A 129 3.43 16.84 -6.18
N ILE A 130 4.17 16.42 -5.15
CA ILE A 130 4.73 17.30 -4.13
C ILE A 130 6.08 17.84 -4.62
N ASN A 131 6.16 19.15 -4.79
CA ASN A 131 7.40 19.87 -5.07
C ASN A 131 7.89 20.52 -3.78
N ILE A 132 9.11 20.19 -3.37
CA ILE A 132 9.79 20.85 -2.25
C ILE A 132 10.87 21.77 -2.83
N GLU A 133 10.77 23.07 -2.50
CA GLU A 133 11.70 24.14 -2.85
C GLU A 133 12.67 24.46 -1.70
#